data_AF-A0A2J6XK05-F1
#
_entry.id   AF-A0A2J6XK05-F1
#
_cell.length_a   1.000
_cell.length_b   1.000
_cell.length_c   1.000
_cell.angle_alpha   90.00
_cell.angle_beta   90.00
_cell.angle_gamma   90.00
#
_symmetry.space_group_name_H-M   'P 1'
#
loop_
_entity.id
_entity.type
_entity.pdbx_description
1 polymer ?
#
loop_
_entity_poly.entity_id
_entity_poly.type
_entity_poly.pdbx_seq_one_letter_code
_entity_poly.pdbx_strand_id
1 'polypeptide(L)'
;MPYTIKIMKMMKDLDVVPVPGDMMELIVKMLYLNDRDQLMQIAFKEGEELGNYFSAFYKSMIELILESKDVFVQVFPLKRLELEPASVNGEKAVYTLRAVGVGRSREITEFVREVMRGLLSAYKEVRVIDMRSNNGFLELE
;
A
#
# COMPACT_ATOMS: atom_id res chain seq x y z
N MET A 1 10.67 12.53 16.18
CA MET A 1 11.95 11.78 16.06
C MET A 1 11.88 10.26 16.29
N PRO A 2 10.87 9.62 16.94
CA PRO A 2 10.90 8.14 17.12
C PRO A 2 10.51 7.32 15.88
N TYR A 3 9.76 7.89 14.94
CA TYR A 3 9.27 7.15 13.75
C TYR A 3 10.38 6.82 12.74
N THR A 4 11.31 7.73 12.49
CA THR A 4 12.37 7.57 11.49
C THR A 4 13.29 6.37 11.76
N ILE A 5 13.57 6.07 13.04
CA ILE A 5 14.37 4.91 13.45
C ILE A 5 13.62 3.60 13.20
N LYS A 6 12.29 3.57 13.40
CA LYS A 6 11.46 2.40 13.11
C LYS A 6 11.40 2.10 11.61
N ILE A 7 11.31 3.13 10.76
CA ILE A 7 11.32 2.97 9.29
C ILE A 7 12.65 2.41 8.80
N MET A 8 13.77 2.97 9.25
CA MET A 8 15.10 2.48 8.83
C MET A 8 15.34 1.04 9.26
N LYS A 9 14.84 0.65 10.44
CA LYS A 9 14.91 -0.75 10.89
C LYS A 9 14.04 -1.66 10.02
N MET A 10 12.80 -1.27 9.73
CA MET A 10 11.91 -2.00 8.84
C MET A 10 12.50 -2.16 7.44
N MET A 11 13.01 -1.08 6.84
CA MET A 11 13.66 -1.12 5.53
C MET A 11 14.86 -2.07 5.53
N LYS A 12 15.63 -2.12 6.62
CA LYS A 12 16.73 -3.07 6.77
C LYS A 12 16.22 -4.52 6.92
N ASP A 13 15.20 -4.75 7.73
CA ASP A 13 14.67 -6.08 8.00
C ASP A 13 13.97 -6.69 6.76
N LEU A 14 13.54 -5.85 5.82
CA LEU A 14 12.88 -6.22 4.57
C LEU A 14 13.75 -6.04 3.32
N ASP A 15 15.06 -5.79 3.50
CA ASP A 15 16.03 -5.56 2.40
C ASP A 15 15.56 -4.51 1.36
N VAL A 16 14.85 -3.48 1.82
CA VAL A 16 14.29 -2.42 0.98
C VAL A 16 15.39 -1.50 0.49
N VAL A 17 15.55 -1.42 -0.84
CA VAL A 17 16.43 -0.45 -1.50
C VAL A 17 15.60 0.77 -1.90
N PRO A 18 15.91 1.99 -1.41
CA PRO A 18 15.20 3.18 -1.83
C PRO A 18 15.49 3.48 -3.30
N VAL A 19 14.45 3.71 -4.08
CA VAL A 19 14.53 4.06 -5.51
C VAL A 19 13.85 5.41 -5.74
N PRO A 20 14.44 6.35 -6.51
CA PRO A 20 13.77 7.59 -6.88
C PRO A 20 12.42 7.32 -7.57
N GLY A 21 11.38 8.08 -7.21
CA GLY A 21 10.01 7.83 -7.72
C GLY A 21 9.92 7.78 -9.24
N ASP A 22 10.61 8.69 -9.94
CA ASP A 22 10.67 8.73 -11.41
C ASP A 22 11.32 7.47 -12.01
N MET A 23 12.33 6.93 -11.34
CA MET A 23 13.02 5.71 -11.75
C MET A 23 12.13 4.48 -11.51
N MET A 24 11.45 4.42 -10.36
CA MET A 24 10.49 3.37 -10.07
C MET A 24 9.35 3.35 -11.10
N GLU A 25 8.83 4.52 -11.45
CA GLU A 25 7.77 4.65 -12.46
C GLU A 25 8.21 4.15 -13.83
N LEU A 26 9.45 4.46 -14.24
CA LEU A 26 10.02 3.94 -15.49
C LEU A 26 10.17 2.41 -15.46
N ILE A 27 10.70 1.85 -14.37
CA ILE A 27 10.89 0.41 -14.21
C ILE A 27 9.55 -0.32 -14.29
N VAL A 28 8.55 0.13 -13.53
CA VAL A 28 7.21 -0.47 -13.54
C VAL A 28 6.63 -0.41 -14.95
N LYS A 29 6.73 0.74 -15.63
CA LYS A 29 6.21 0.87 -16.99
C LYS A 29 6.88 -0.09 -17.98
N MET A 30 8.20 -0.25 -17.90
CA MET A 30 8.94 -1.18 -18.76
C MET A 30 8.52 -2.64 -18.50
N LEU A 31 8.41 -3.04 -17.24
CA LEU A 31 8.01 -4.39 -16.85
C LEU A 31 6.55 -4.67 -17.23
N TYR A 32 5.67 -3.69 -17.03
CA TYR A 32 4.25 -3.80 -17.32
C TYR A 32 3.98 -4.05 -18.81
N LEU A 33 4.76 -3.42 -19.70
CA LEU A 33 4.67 -3.64 -21.15
C LEU A 33 5.19 -5.02 -21.58
N ASN A 34 6.09 -5.62 -20.81
CA ASN A 34 6.72 -6.89 -21.13
C ASN A 34 5.92 -8.09 -20.60
N ASP A 35 5.61 -8.09 -19.31
CA ASP A 35 4.82 -9.12 -18.65
C ASP A 35 4.02 -8.54 -17.48
N ARG A 36 2.84 -8.01 -17.81
CA ARG A 36 1.94 -7.40 -16.85
C ARG A 36 1.54 -8.39 -15.74
N ASP A 37 1.16 -9.61 -16.10
CA ASP A 37 0.56 -10.53 -15.15
C ASP A 37 1.58 -11.03 -14.14
N GLN A 38 2.80 -11.32 -14.59
CA GLN A 38 3.91 -11.64 -13.68
C GLN A 38 4.22 -10.46 -12.75
N LEU A 39 4.26 -9.23 -13.28
CA LEU A 39 4.49 -8.04 -12.47
C LEU A 39 3.41 -7.86 -11.38
N MET A 40 2.13 -8.06 -11.72
CA MET A 40 1.03 -7.95 -10.74
C MET A 40 1.08 -9.06 -9.69
N GLN A 41 1.48 -10.29 -10.06
CA GLN A 41 1.68 -11.37 -9.09
C GLN A 41 2.83 -11.07 -8.12
N ILE A 42 3.95 -10.56 -8.63
CA ILE A 42 5.08 -10.13 -7.80
C ILE A 42 4.62 -8.99 -6.88
N ALA A 43 3.96 -7.97 -7.42
CA ALA A 43 3.45 -6.83 -6.64
C ALA A 43 2.55 -7.28 -5.48
N PHE A 44 1.61 -8.19 -5.75
CA PHE A 44 0.76 -8.76 -4.71
C PHE A 44 1.57 -9.49 -3.64
N LYS A 45 2.49 -10.37 -4.04
CA LYS A 45 3.30 -11.15 -3.10
C LYS A 45 4.18 -10.27 -2.21
N GLU A 46 4.83 -9.25 -2.78
CA GLU A 46 5.60 -8.26 -2.02
C GLU A 46 4.69 -7.52 -1.02
N GLY A 47 3.47 -7.20 -1.44
CA GLY A 47 2.42 -6.70 -0.54
C GLY A 47 2.17 -7.63 0.64
N GLU A 48 1.97 -8.93 0.39
CA GLU A 48 1.73 -9.91 1.46
C GLU A 48 2.90 -10.02 2.43
N GLU A 49 4.15 -9.98 1.94
CA GLU A 49 5.34 -10.02 2.78
C GLU A 49 5.41 -8.78 3.69
N LEU A 50 5.11 -7.59 3.15
CA LEU A 50 4.97 -6.36 3.95
C LEU A 50 3.84 -6.47 4.99
N GLY A 51 2.66 -6.95 4.59
CA GLY A 51 1.51 -7.13 5.47
C GLY A 51 1.81 -8.09 6.62
N ASN A 52 2.44 -9.24 6.32
CA ASN A 52 2.85 -10.21 7.33
C ASN A 52 3.86 -9.61 8.31
N TYR A 53 4.85 -8.86 7.81
CA TYR A 53 5.79 -8.14 8.66
C TYR A 53 5.06 -7.17 9.60
N PHE A 54 4.18 -6.31 9.07
CA PHE A 54 3.44 -5.35 9.90
C PHE A 54 2.49 -6.01 10.89
N SER A 55 1.85 -7.13 10.53
CA SER A 55 0.95 -7.86 11.42
C SER A 55 1.63 -8.38 12.69
N ALA A 56 2.97 -8.55 12.67
CA ALA A 56 3.74 -8.91 13.85
C ALA A 56 3.84 -7.76 14.88
N PHE A 57 3.65 -6.52 14.46
CA PHE A 57 3.81 -5.32 15.28
C PHE A 57 2.48 -4.57 15.54
N TYR A 58 1.51 -4.68 14.64
CA TYR A 58 0.24 -3.97 14.68
C TYR A 58 -0.92 -4.96 14.67
N LYS A 59 -1.80 -4.88 15.68
CA LYS A 59 -2.91 -5.84 15.84
C LYS A 59 -4.02 -5.61 14.82
N SER A 60 -4.18 -4.37 14.36
CA SER A 60 -5.15 -4.04 13.31
C SER A 60 -4.51 -3.18 12.22
N MET A 61 -5.04 -3.31 11.01
CA MET A 61 -4.66 -2.48 9.87
C MET A 61 -4.98 -1.00 10.13
N ILE A 62 -6.09 -0.72 10.80
CA ILE A 62 -6.51 0.65 11.15
C ILE A 62 -5.47 1.30 12.07
N GLU A 63 -4.99 0.58 13.08
CA GLU A 63 -3.90 1.02 13.97
C GLU A 63 -2.62 1.29 13.17
N LEU A 64 -2.21 0.36 12.29
CA LEU A 64 -1.06 0.54 11.41
C LEU A 64 -1.17 1.84 10.60
N ILE A 65 -2.31 2.07 9.92
CA ILE A 65 -2.50 3.23 9.07
C ILE A 65 -2.52 4.53 9.88
N LEU A 66 -3.24 4.56 11.01
CA LEU A 66 -3.33 5.75 11.85
C LEU A 66 -1.99 6.13 12.46
N GLU A 67 -1.21 5.14 12.91
CA GLU A 67 0.10 5.39 13.53
C GLU A 67 1.23 5.60 12.52
N SER A 68 1.08 5.10 11.28
CA SER A 68 2.17 5.02 10.31
C SER A 68 1.85 5.67 8.97
N LYS A 69 0.79 6.49 8.86
CA LYS A 69 0.42 7.18 7.60
C LYS A 69 1.61 7.88 6.94
N ASP A 70 2.45 8.54 7.72
CA ASP A 70 3.60 9.31 7.23
C ASP A 70 4.70 8.38 6.70
N VAL A 71 4.79 7.15 7.24
CA VAL A 71 5.68 6.09 6.74
C VAL A 71 5.22 5.63 5.37
N PHE A 72 3.92 5.36 5.20
CA PHE A 72 3.38 4.94 3.91
C PHE A 72 3.64 5.98 2.82
N VAL A 73 3.48 7.27 3.12
CA VAL A 73 3.79 8.37 2.19
C VAL A 73 5.28 8.43 1.83
N GLN A 74 6.17 8.00 2.73
CA GLN A 74 7.63 8.02 2.49
C GLN A 74 8.13 6.79 1.73
N VAL A 75 7.46 5.65 1.87
CA VAL A 75 7.90 4.36 1.30
C VAL A 75 7.22 4.06 -0.03
N PHE A 76 5.95 4.46 -0.20
CA PHE A 76 5.21 4.24 -1.43
C PHE A 76 5.18 5.50 -2.30
N PRO A 77 5.01 5.36 -3.62
CA PRO A 77 4.95 6.48 -4.55
C PRO A 77 3.57 7.18 -4.48
N LEU A 78 3.17 7.64 -3.30
CA LEU A 78 1.91 8.33 -3.03
C LEU A 78 2.15 9.63 -2.26
N LYS A 79 1.31 10.63 -2.49
CA LYS A 79 1.44 11.94 -1.82
C LYS A 79 0.76 11.98 -0.47
N ARG A 80 -0.35 11.26 -0.33
CA ARG A 80 -1.17 11.27 0.89
C ARG A 80 -1.95 9.98 1.02
N LEU A 81 -2.14 9.55 2.27
CA LEU A 81 -3.03 8.46 2.67
C LEU A 81 -4.11 9.03 3.61
N GLU A 82 -5.37 8.76 3.32
CA GLU A 82 -6.53 9.24 4.10
C GLU A 82 -7.39 8.05 4.52
N LEU A 83 -7.81 8.04 5.78
CA LEU A 83 -8.69 7.01 6.33
C LEU A 83 -9.92 7.70 6.91
N GLU A 84 -11.09 7.41 6.35
CA GLU A 84 -12.36 8.00 6.76
C GLU A 84 -13.36 6.88 7.13
N PRO A 85 -14.15 7.02 8.19
CA PRO A 85 -15.27 6.11 8.43
C PRO A 85 -16.34 6.33 7.36
N ALA A 86 -16.72 5.27 6.63
CA ALA A 86 -17.66 5.33 5.52
C ALA A 86 -19.11 5.08 5.95
N SER A 87 -19.32 4.12 6.85
CA SER A 87 -20.63 3.81 7.46
C SER A 87 -20.46 2.86 8.64
N VAL A 88 -21.40 2.91 9.60
CA VAL A 88 -21.57 1.88 10.63
C VAL A 88 -22.77 1.03 10.24
N ASN A 89 -22.57 -0.02 9.46
CA ASN A 89 -23.61 -1.01 9.19
C ASN A 89 -23.64 -2.01 10.37
N GLY A 90 -24.25 -1.61 11.49
CA GLY A 90 -24.36 -2.44 12.70
C GLY A 90 -23.00 -2.69 13.39
N GLU A 91 -22.68 -3.95 13.71
CA GLU A 91 -21.48 -4.35 14.48
C GLU A 91 -20.14 -4.18 13.74
N LYS A 92 -20.14 -3.81 12.45
CA LYS A 92 -18.93 -3.68 11.62
C LYS A 92 -18.78 -2.27 11.10
N ALA A 93 -17.66 -1.63 11.47
CA ALA A 93 -17.26 -0.34 10.94
C ALA A 93 -16.68 -0.51 9.52
N VAL A 94 -17.19 0.26 8.57
CA VAL A 94 -16.64 0.36 7.21
C VAL A 94 -15.75 1.60 7.16
N TYR A 95 -14.55 1.45 6.62
CA TYR A 95 -13.60 2.53 6.47
C TYR A 95 -13.22 2.69 5.00
N THR A 96 -13.24 3.92 4.51
CA THR A 96 -12.66 4.26 3.22
C THR A 96 -11.20 4.65 3.39
N LEU A 97 -10.30 3.90 2.77
CA LEU A 97 -8.89 4.23 2.64
C LEU A 97 -8.62 4.83 1.26
N ARG A 98 -8.11 6.05 1.20
CA ARG A 98 -7.73 6.73 -0.05
C ARG A 98 -6.24 6.98 -0.11
N ALA A 99 -5.57 6.46 -1.14
CA ALA A 99 -4.22 6.89 -1.50
C ALA A 99 -4.28 7.87 -2.67
N VAL A 100 -3.75 9.08 -2.45
CA VAL A 100 -3.80 10.19 -3.39
C VAL A 100 -2.41 10.50 -3.91
N GLY A 101 -2.31 10.77 -5.21
CA GLY A 101 -1.05 11.05 -5.90
C GLY A 101 -0.20 9.80 -6.14
N VAL A 102 -0.84 8.66 -6.43
CA VAL A 102 -0.19 7.36 -6.68
C VAL A 102 0.48 7.36 -8.05
N GLY A 103 1.75 7.76 -8.10
CA GLY A 103 2.51 7.94 -9.34
C GLY A 103 1.80 8.84 -10.37
N ARG A 104 2.26 8.83 -11.63
CA ARG A 104 1.73 9.66 -12.73
C ARG A 104 1.16 8.82 -13.88
N SER A 105 1.17 7.49 -13.77
CA SER A 105 0.74 6.57 -14.82
C SER A 105 -0.32 5.56 -14.33
N ARG A 106 -1.01 4.94 -15.27
CA ARG A 106 -1.99 3.88 -14.95
C ARG A 106 -1.29 2.63 -14.43
N GLU A 107 -0.16 2.28 -15.03
CA GLU A 107 0.66 1.11 -14.72
C GLU A 107 1.16 1.15 -13.27
N ILE A 108 1.66 2.30 -12.83
CA ILE A 108 2.10 2.47 -11.43
C ILE A 108 0.91 2.47 -10.46
N THR A 109 -0.24 3.02 -10.87
CA THR A 109 -1.46 2.96 -10.06
C THR A 109 -1.93 1.51 -9.88
N GLU A 110 -1.96 0.71 -10.95
CA GLU A 110 -2.32 -0.71 -10.89
C GLU A 110 -1.29 -1.53 -10.10
N PHE A 111 0.01 -1.26 -10.26
CA PHE A 111 1.06 -1.89 -9.47
C PHE A 111 0.86 -1.64 -7.96
N VAL A 112 0.72 -0.38 -7.55
CA VAL A 112 0.49 -0.03 -6.14
C VAL A 112 -0.82 -0.61 -5.63
N ARG A 113 -1.86 -0.67 -6.47
CA ARG A 113 -3.13 -1.34 -6.13
C ARG A 113 -2.87 -2.79 -5.71
N GLU A 114 -2.13 -3.56 -6.49
CA GLU A 114 -1.86 -4.96 -6.16
C GLU A 114 -0.96 -5.11 -4.93
N VAL A 115 0.04 -4.25 -4.74
CA VAL A 115 0.81 -4.23 -3.48
C VAL A 115 -0.08 -3.98 -2.27
N MET A 116 -1.00 -3.01 -2.36
CA MET A 116 -1.95 -2.73 -1.28
C MET A 116 -2.90 -3.91 -1.05
N ARG A 117 -3.35 -4.61 -2.10
CA ARG A 117 -4.18 -5.82 -1.94
C ARG A 117 -3.46 -6.92 -1.19
N GLY A 118 -2.18 -7.16 -1.51
CA GLY A 118 -1.36 -8.13 -0.79
C GLY A 118 -1.14 -7.71 0.66
N LEU A 119 -0.83 -6.44 0.91
CA LEU A 119 -0.65 -5.94 2.26
C LEU A 119 -1.89 -6.16 3.13
N LEU A 120 -3.06 -5.91 2.56
CA LEU A 120 -4.33 -6.07 3.27
C LEU A 120 -4.75 -7.53 3.43
N SER A 121 -4.36 -8.44 2.54
CA SER A 121 -4.72 -9.87 2.66
C SER A 121 -4.13 -10.51 3.92
N ALA A 122 -3.02 -9.98 4.43
CA ALA A 122 -2.40 -10.43 5.68
C ALA A 122 -3.27 -10.13 6.92
N TYR A 123 -4.16 -9.13 6.85
CA TYR A 123 -5.03 -8.73 7.95
C TYR A 123 -6.41 -9.40 7.85
N LYS A 124 -6.53 -10.60 8.44
CA LYS A 124 -7.75 -11.45 8.37
C LYS A 124 -9.04 -10.78 8.86
N GLU A 125 -8.94 -9.75 9.68
CA GLU A 125 -10.10 -9.00 10.19
C GLU A 125 -10.60 -7.91 9.23
N VAL A 126 -9.83 -7.63 8.17
CA VAL A 126 -10.19 -6.68 7.13
C VAL A 126 -10.71 -7.44 5.92
N ARG A 127 -11.84 -6.98 5.39
CA ARG A 127 -12.35 -7.43 4.10
C ARG A 127 -12.43 -6.23 3.18
N VAL A 128 -11.71 -6.28 2.08
CA VAL A 128 -11.87 -5.30 0.99
C VAL A 128 -13.23 -5.56 0.33
N ILE A 129 -14.11 -4.58 0.42
CA ILE A 129 -15.47 -4.58 -0.13
C ILE A 129 -15.41 -4.13 -1.59
N ASP A 130 -14.73 -3.02 -1.84
CA ASP A 130 -14.51 -2.47 -3.18
C ASP A 130 -13.11 -1.87 -3.28
N MET A 131 -12.55 -1.88 -4.48
CA MET A 131 -11.26 -1.25 -4.76
C MET A 131 -11.31 -0.56 -6.11
N ARG A 132 -11.23 0.76 -6.08
CA ARG A 132 -11.27 1.61 -7.27
C ARG A 132 -9.92 2.25 -7.47
N SER A 133 -9.48 2.27 -8.73
CA SER A 133 -8.25 2.93 -9.12
C SER A 133 -8.50 3.78 -10.37
N ASN A 134 -8.08 5.03 -10.33
CA ASN A 134 -7.94 5.90 -11.49
C ASN A 134 -6.54 6.54 -11.44
N ASN A 135 -6.02 7.07 -12.54
CA ASN A 135 -4.65 7.58 -12.60
C ASN A 135 -4.32 8.49 -11.39
N GLY A 136 -3.39 8.06 -10.54
CA GLY A 136 -2.97 8.81 -9.35
C GLY A 136 -3.89 8.70 -8.14
N PHE A 137 -4.91 7.85 -8.16
CA PHE A 137 -5.89 7.70 -7.08
C PHE A 137 -6.27 6.24 -6.84
N LEU A 138 -6.24 5.84 -5.58
CA LEU A 138 -6.69 4.53 -5.12
C LEU A 138 -7.69 4.73 -3.98
N GLU A 139 -8.84 4.09 -4.06
CA GLU A 139 -9.86 4.04 -3.01
C GLU A 139 -10.17 2.59 -2.67
N LEU A 140 -10.24 2.30 -1.38
CA LEU A 140 -10.64 1.01 -0.84
C LEU A 140 -11.74 1.21 0.20
N GLU A 141 -12.78 0.39 0.13
CA GLU A 141 -13.86 0.31 1.13
C GLU A 141 -13.86 -1.06 1.85
#